data_AF-A0A7V4G6X0-F1
#
_entry.id   AF-A0A7V4G6X0-F1
#
_cell.length_a   1.000
_cell.length_b   1.000
_cell.length_c   1.000
_cell.angle_alpha   90.00
_cell.angle_beta   90.00
_cell.angle_gamma   90.00
#
_symmetry.space_group_name_H-M   'P 1'
#
loop_
_entity.id
_entity.type
_entity.pdbx_description
1 polymer ?
#
loop_
_entity_poly.entity_id
_entity_poly.type
_entity_poly.pdbx_seq_one_letter_code
_entity_poly.pdbx_strand_id
1 'polypeptide(L)'
;MTSWRFVHAADLHLDSPFVGLGQVQADLRRELVAATFAALQRLVDLCLSSRAEFLLLAGDLFDGPRISLKAQLTLRRELARLSQAGIDTFIVWGNHDQPAGASLSLEWPPGVTVFPPGEVTLAEVRRAGGTLARIYGISHGDGAEKGNLAGQFPAVPPGPLAVGLLHANLDKSPGHEDYAPCSLADLA
;
A
#
# COMPACT_ATOMS: atom_id res chain seq x y z
N MET A 1 -5.66 3.60 -29.81
CA MET A 1 -6.00 3.73 -28.37
C MET A 1 -4.76 4.17 -27.63
N THR A 2 -4.85 5.19 -26.78
CA THR A 2 -3.73 5.59 -25.92
C THR A 2 -3.59 4.54 -24.81
N SER A 3 -2.50 3.79 -24.83
CA SER A 3 -2.14 2.84 -23.77
C SER A 3 -1.58 3.61 -22.57
N TRP A 4 -1.95 3.17 -21.38
CA TRP A 4 -1.48 3.70 -20.11
C TRP A 4 -1.16 2.55 -19.17
N ARG A 5 -0.44 2.83 -18.07
CA ARG A 5 0.06 1.84 -17.12
C ARG A 5 -0.19 2.31 -15.70
N PHE A 6 -0.34 1.35 -14.79
CA PHE A 6 -0.25 1.60 -13.35
C PHE A 6 0.65 0.52 -12.74
N VAL A 7 1.16 0.79 -11.54
CA VAL A 7 1.96 -0.17 -10.77
C VAL A 7 1.20 -0.54 -9.52
N HIS A 8 1.26 -1.81 -9.14
CA HIS A 8 0.71 -2.32 -7.89
C HIS A 8 1.82 -3.00 -7.09
N ALA A 9 1.91 -2.69 -5.80
CA ALA A 9 2.82 -3.33 -4.85
C ALA A 9 2.15 -3.43 -3.47
N ALA A 10 2.71 -4.28 -2.61
CA ALA A 10 2.29 -4.50 -1.23
C ALA A 10 3.50 -5.01 -0.42
N ASP A 11 3.34 -5.17 0.90
CA ASP A 11 4.26 -5.92 1.77
C ASP A 11 5.72 -5.40 1.71
N LEU A 12 5.90 -4.09 1.74
CA LEU A 12 7.23 -3.48 1.70
C LEU A 12 8.00 -3.66 3.01
N HIS A 13 7.29 -3.77 4.15
CA HIS A 13 7.85 -3.95 5.49
C HIS A 13 9.11 -3.11 5.74
N LEU A 14 9.01 -1.80 5.50
CA LEU A 14 10.13 -0.88 5.53
C LEU A 14 10.81 -0.88 6.90
N ASP A 15 12.13 -1.06 6.90
CA ASP A 15 12.97 -1.09 8.11
C ASP A 15 12.64 -2.25 9.05
N SER A 16 11.93 -3.28 8.56
CA SER A 16 11.68 -4.49 9.35
C SER A 16 13.00 -5.19 9.71
N PRO A 17 13.21 -5.52 11.00
CA PRO A 17 14.34 -6.31 11.41
C PRO A 17 14.12 -7.78 11.04
N PHE A 18 15.05 -8.36 10.30
CA PHE A 18 15.06 -9.80 10.08
C PHE A 18 15.28 -10.54 11.42
N VAL A 19 14.25 -11.24 11.89
CA VAL A 19 14.26 -12.02 13.13
C VAL A 19 15.04 -13.33 12.94
N GLY A 20 15.69 -13.83 13.98
CA GLY A 20 16.44 -15.10 13.94
C GLY A 20 17.90 -14.99 13.46
N LEU A 21 18.37 -13.78 13.12
CA LEU A 21 19.73 -13.53 12.64
C LEU A 21 20.79 -13.40 13.75
N GLY A 22 20.62 -14.06 14.91
CA GLY A 22 21.52 -13.91 16.06
C GLY A 22 22.99 -14.29 15.79
N GLN A 23 23.23 -15.08 14.74
CA GLN A 23 24.55 -15.55 14.30
C GLN A 23 25.04 -14.85 13.01
N VAL A 24 24.31 -13.86 12.50
CA VAL A 24 24.63 -13.21 11.22
C VAL A 24 25.58 -12.04 11.42
N GLN A 25 26.59 -11.96 10.55
CA GLN A 25 27.56 -10.87 10.52
C GLN A 25 26.84 -9.51 10.44
N ALA A 26 27.36 -8.52 11.17
CA ALA A 26 26.76 -7.18 11.24
C ALA A 26 26.59 -6.53 9.86
N ASP A 27 27.47 -6.84 8.91
CA ASP A 27 27.43 -6.31 7.55
C ASP A 27 26.22 -6.83 6.78
N LEU A 28 25.98 -8.15 6.82
CA LEU A 28 24.82 -8.76 6.17
C LEU A 28 23.50 -8.27 6.80
N ARG A 29 23.46 -8.06 8.12
CA ARG A 29 22.29 -7.44 8.77
C ARG A 29 22.02 -6.02 8.24
N ARG A 30 23.06 -5.21 8.05
CA ARG A 30 22.93 -3.86 7.49
C ARG A 30 22.44 -3.89 6.05
N GLU A 31 22.93 -4.82 5.24
CA GLU A 31 22.47 -5.01 3.86
C GLU A 31 21.01 -5.43 3.78
N LEU A 32 20.59 -6.37 4.62
CA LEU A 32 19.20 -6.83 4.68
C LEU A 32 18.22 -5.71 5.04
N VAL A 33 18.55 -4.90 6.05
CA VAL A 33 17.75 -3.71 6.39
C VAL A 33 17.77 -2.67 5.27
N ALA A 34 18.92 -2.47 4.60
CA ALA A 34 19.01 -1.56 3.47
C ALA A 34 18.20 -2.06 2.25
N ALA A 35 17.97 -3.36 2.13
CA ALA A 35 17.29 -3.98 1.00
C ALA A 35 15.83 -3.53 0.89
N THR A 36 15.10 -3.35 2.00
CA THR A 36 13.70 -2.86 1.97
C THR A 36 13.63 -1.45 1.41
N PHE A 37 14.56 -0.57 1.80
CA PHE A 37 14.65 0.79 1.25
C PHE A 37 15.03 0.80 -0.22
N ALA A 38 15.99 -0.05 -0.61
CA ALA A 38 16.39 -0.19 -1.99
C ALA A 38 15.24 -0.74 -2.86
N ALA A 39 14.40 -1.62 -2.31
CA ALA A 39 13.20 -2.12 -2.99
C ALA A 39 12.18 -0.99 -3.25
N LEU A 40 11.90 -0.15 -2.24
CA LEU A 40 11.06 1.03 -2.40
C LEU A 40 11.62 2.00 -3.47
N GLN A 41 12.92 2.27 -3.45
CA GLN A 41 13.56 3.13 -4.44
C GLN A 41 13.39 2.57 -5.86
N ARG A 42 13.65 1.28 -6.04
CA ARG A 42 13.47 0.60 -7.34
C ARG A 42 12.00 0.59 -7.79
N LEU A 43 11.05 0.44 -6.86
CA LEU A 43 9.62 0.53 -7.15
C LEU A 43 9.27 1.93 -7.69
N VAL A 44 9.74 2.98 -7.04
CA VAL A 44 9.52 4.36 -7.50
C VAL A 44 10.22 4.64 -8.83
N ASP A 45 11.44 4.16 -9.01
CA ASP A 45 12.17 4.28 -10.28
C ASP A 45 11.43 3.55 -11.43
N LEU A 46 10.80 2.41 -11.15
CA LEU A 46 9.95 1.69 -12.09
C LEU A 46 8.72 2.52 -12.47
N CYS A 47 8.00 3.10 -11.51
CA CYS A 47 6.85 3.98 -11.79
C CYS A 47 7.25 5.16 -12.69
N LEU A 48 8.38 5.80 -12.40
CA LEU A 48 8.90 6.94 -13.16
C LEU A 48 9.31 6.55 -14.58
N SER A 49 10.12 5.48 -14.72
CA SER A 49 10.64 5.04 -16.02
C SER A 49 9.54 4.49 -16.95
N SER A 50 8.55 3.81 -16.37
CA SER A 50 7.39 3.28 -17.12
C SER A 50 6.33 4.35 -17.43
N ARG A 51 6.47 5.56 -16.87
CA ARG A 51 5.47 6.64 -16.92
C ARG A 51 4.11 6.13 -16.46
N ALA A 52 4.08 5.47 -15.32
CA ALA A 52 2.84 5.01 -14.71
C ALA A 52 1.94 6.22 -14.41
N GLU A 53 0.63 6.03 -14.57
CA GLU A 53 -0.37 7.04 -14.24
C GLU A 53 -0.57 7.14 -12.72
N PHE A 54 -0.45 6.00 -12.03
CA PHE A 54 -0.57 5.91 -10.59
C PHE A 54 0.11 4.66 -10.02
N LEU A 55 0.40 4.70 -8.73
CA LEU A 55 0.88 3.60 -7.91
C LEU A 55 -0.20 3.18 -6.90
N LEU A 56 -0.44 1.87 -6.78
CA LEU A 56 -1.26 1.27 -5.73
C LEU A 56 -0.35 0.57 -4.71
N LEU A 57 -0.56 0.87 -3.43
CA LEU A 57 0.11 0.25 -2.29
C LEU A 57 -0.94 -0.47 -1.42
N ALA A 58 -0.98 -1.80 -1.51
CA ALA A 58 -2.01 -2.64 -0.93
C ALA A 58 -1.68 -3.17 0.48
N GLY A 59 -1.21 -2.29 1.36
CA GLY A 59 -0.93 -2.62 2.76
C GLY A 59 0.46 -3.18 3.05
N ASP A 60 0.72 -3.30 4.35
CA ASP A 60 1.94 -3.77 4.98
C ASP A 60 3.21 -3.05 4.49
N LEU A 61 3.14 -1.71 4.52
CA LEU A 61 4.28 -0.84 4.25
C LEU A 61 5.31 -0.87 5.39
N PHE A 62 4.89 -1.20 6.60
CA PHE A 62 5.72 -1.29 7.79
C PHE A 62 5.54 -2.64 8.51
N ASP A 63 6.34 -2.90 9.53
CA ASP A 63 6.28 -4.15 10.29
C ASP A 63 6.13 -3.88 11.80
N GLY A 64 4.90 -3.54 12.17
CA GLY A 64 4.48 -3.42 13.57
C GLY A 64 4.39 -1.98 14.09
N PRO A 65 4.01 -1.82 15.37
CA PRO A 65 3.47 -0.56 15.88
C PRO A 65 4.51 0.56 16.08
N ARG A 66 5.80 0.27 15.91
CA ARG A 66 6.89 1.24 16.06
C ARG A 66 7.55 1.47 14.71
N ILE A 67 6.93 2.33 13.91
CA ILE A 67 7.47 2.75 12.61
C ILE A 67 8.65 3.68 12.84
N SER A 68 9.83 3.32 12.34
CA SER A 68 11.02 4.17 12.49
C SER A 68 10.88 5.48 11.73
N LEU A 69 11.38 6.58 12.30
CA LEU A 69 11.38 7.89 11.63
C LEU A 69 12.07 7.83 10.25
N LYS A 70 13.12 6.99 10.13
CA LYS A 70 13.81 6.75 8.87
C LYS A 70 12.88 6.13 7.81
N ALA A 71 12.06 5.16 8.20
CA ALA A 71 11.06 4.54 7.32
C ALA A 71 10.04 5.57 6.82
N GLN A 72 9.48 6.36 7.73
CA GLN A 72 8.49 7.39 7.41
C GLN A 72 9.07 8.45 6.46
N LEU A 73 10.25 8.99 6.78
CA LEU A 73 10.91 10.01 5.96
C LEU A 73 11.32 9.48 4.58
N THR A 74 11.77 8.23 4.52
CA THR A 74 12.15 7.62 3.24
C THR A 74 10.93 7.39 2.36
N LEU A 75 9.86 6.79 2.90
CA LEU A 75 8.60 6.62 2.16
C LEU A 75 8.09 7.96 1.64
N ARG A 76 7.97 8.97 2.52
CA ARG A 76 7.53 10.31 2.12
C ARG A 76 8.39 10.91 1.02
N ARG A 77 9.73 10.78 1.11
CA ARG A 77 10.65 11.29 0.08
C ARG A 77 10.41 10.61 -1.26
N GLU A 78 10.29 9.28 -1.28
CA GLU A 78 10.09 8.53 -2.53
C GLU A 78 8.71 8.83 -3.14
N LEU A 79 7.65 8.95 -2.33
CA LEU A 79 6.33 9.39 -2.81
C LEU A 79 6.33 10.84 -3.31
N ALA A 80 7.15 11.72 -2.71
CA ALA A 80 7.30 13.09 -3.21
C ALA A 80 7.93 13.13 -4.61
N ARG A 81 8.80 12.18 -4.96
CA ARG A 81 9.35 12.05 -6.32
C ARG A 81 8.25 11.72 -7.33
N LEU A 82 7.32 10.82 -6.98
CA LEU A 82 6.16 10.48 -7.80
C LEU A 82 5.20 11.66 -7.94
N SER A 83 4.88 12.33 -6.83
CA SER A 83 4.08 13.54 -6.79
C SER A 83 4.61 14.64 -7.72
N GLN A 84 5.92 14.91 -7.68
CA GLN A 84 6.56 15.89 -8.56
C GLN A 84 6.49 15.52 -10.05
N ALA A 85 6.41 14.23 -10.36
CA ALA A 85 6.22 13.71 -11.72
C ALA A 85 4.74 13.66 -12.14
N GLY A 86 3.81 14.03 -11.26
CA GLY A 86 2.36 13.95 -11.50
C GLY A 86 1.82 12.51 -11.49
N ILE A 87 2.47 11.61 -10.75
CA ILE A 87 2.04 10.22 -10.57
C ILE A 87 1.36 10.11 -9.21
N ASP A 88 0.05 9.85 -9.21
CA ASP A 88 -0.73 9.70 -7.98
C ASP A 88 -0.36 8.40 -7.26
N THR A 89 -0.49 8.37 -5.93
CA THR A 89 -0.29 7.16 -5.13
C THR A 89 -1.49 6.92 -4.24
N PHE A 90 -1.99 5.68 -4.23
CA PHE A 90 -3.13 5.26 -3.42
C PHE A 90 -2.70 4.17 -2.45
N ILE A 91 -3.02 4.33 -1.17
CA ILE A 91 -2.52 3.49 -0.09
C ILE A 91 -3.68 2.99 0.76
N VAL A 92 -3.70 1.70 1.04
CA VAL A 92 -4.44 1.12 2.18
C VAL A 92 -3.45 0.62 3.21
N TRP A 93 -3.84 0.65 4.48
CA TRP A 93 -3.09 0.05 5.58
C TRP A 93 -3.45 -1.42 5.73
N GLY A 94 -2.42 -2.26 5.87
CA GLY A 94 -2.56 -3.65 6.27
C GLY A 94 -2.59 -3.81 7.78
N ASN A 95 -2.57 -5.06 8.26
CA ASN A 95 -2.63 -5.39 9.68
C ASN A 95 -1.33 -5.00 10.43
N HIS A 96 -0.19 -4.88 9.74
CA HIS A 96 1.08 -4.48 10.38
C HIS A 96 1.29 -2.97 10.43
N ASP A 97 0.57 -2.21 9.60
CA ASP A 97 0.79 -0.78 9.40
C ASP A 97 0.27 0.10 10.53
N GLN A 98 -0.44 -0.46 11.50
CA GLN A 98 -1.06 0.30 12.57
C GLN A 98 -0.15 0.48 13.78
N PRO A 99 0.27 1.71 14.07
CA PRO A 99 0.85 2.04 15.34
C PRO A 99 -0.26 2.21 16.37
N ALA A 100 -0.21 1.43 17.44
CA ALA A 100 -0.91 1.76 18.67
C ALA A 100 -0.37 3.11 19.21
N GLY A 101 -0.93 4.21 18.71
CA GLY A 101 -0.68 5.58 19.21
C GLY A 101 0.40 6.42 18.51
N ALA A 102 1.04 5.98 17.42
CA ALA A 102 2.01 6.80 16.67
C ALA A 102 1.51 7.09 15.26
N SER A 103 0.52 7.97 15.12
CA SER A 103 0.14 8.49 13.80
C SER A 103 1.40 8.85 13.01
N LEU A 104 1.44 8.47 11.73
CA LEU A 104 2.43 9.00 10.80
C LEU A 104 2.32 10.53 10.88
N SER A 105 3.22 11.15 11.63
CA SER A 105 3.17 12.57 12.00
C SER A 105 3.60 13.48 10.85
N LEU A 106 3.79 12.90 9.66
CA LEU A 106 4.25 13.57 8.47
C LEU A 106 3.08 13.82 7.53
N GLU A 107 2.97 15.05 7.06
CA GLU A 107 2.07 15.39 5.97
C GLU A 107 2.48 14.67 4.68
N TRP A 108 1.50 14.05 4.03
CA TRP A 108 1.69 13.38 2.76
C TRP A 108 1.92 14.40 1.63
N PRO A 109 2.77 14.07 0.63
CA PRO A 109 2.89 14.87 -0.57
C PRO A 109 1.56 14.97 -1.34
N PRO A 110 1.33 16.04 -2.12
CA PRO A 110 0.18 16.12 -3.02
C PRO A 110 0.07 14.89 -3.94
N GLY A 111 -1.15 14.45 -4.26
CA GLY A 111 -1.36 13.25 -5.10
C GLY A 111 -1.22 11.92 -4.35
N VAL A 112 -0.88 11.94 -3.05
CA VAL A 112 -0.98 10.75 -2.20
C VAL A 112 -2.34 10.72 -1.51
N THR A 113 -3.05 9.61 -1.65
CA THR A 113 -4.31 9.33 -0.98
C THR A 113 -4.15 8.09 -0.12
N VAL A 114 -4.43 8.23 1.18
CA VAL A 114 -4.51 7.12 2.12
C VAL A 114 -5.97 6.88 2.44
N PHE A 115 -6.47 5.68 2.18
CA PHE A 115 -7.86 5.34 2.45
C PHE A 115 -8.08 5.10 3.95
N PRO A 116 -9.18 5.56 4.55
CA PRO A 116 -9.47 5.34 5.96
C PRO A 116 -9.93 3.89 6.21
N PRO A 117 -9.93 3.46 7.49
CA PRO A 117 -10.63 2.26 7.90
C PRO A 117 -12.14 2.47 8.02
N GLY A 118 -12.87 1.38 8.23
CA GLY A 118 -14.29 1.39 8.59
C GLY A 118 -15.25 1.34 7.40
N GLU A 119 -15.00 2.10 6.33
CA GLU A 119 -15.81 2.06 5.11
C GLU A 119 -14.98 2.22 3.84
N VAL A 120 -15.50 1.68 2.73
CA VAL A 120 -14.90 1.84 1.40
C VAL A 120 -15.11 3.27 0.91
N THR A 121 -14.02 3.96 0.60
CA THR A 121 -14.06 5.31 0.02
C THR A 121 -13.46 5.33 -1.39
N LEU A 122 -13.80 6.35 -2.17
CA LEU A 122 -13.46 6.47 -3.59
C LEU A 122 -12.46 7.61 -3.81
N ALA A 123 -11.43 7.34 -4.60
CA ALA A 123 -10.59 8.34 -5.23
C ALA A 123 -10.58 8.17 -6.76
N GLU A 124 -10.45 9.28 -7.49
CA GLU A 124 -10.43 9.26 -8.96
C GLU A 124 -9.05 9.64 -9.49
N VAL A 125 -8.57 8.87 -10.46
CA VAL A 125 -7.42 9.24 -11.28
C VAL A 125 -7.94 10.04 -12.47
N ARG A 126 -7.54 11.30 -12.59
CA ARG A 126 -8.04 12.22 -13.63
C ARG A 126 -6.96 12.59 -14.62
N ARG A 127 -7.34 12.70 -15.89
CA ARG A 127 -6.55 13.31 -16.97
C ARG A 127 -7.35 14.42 -17.65
N ALA A 128 -6.67 15.18 -18.50
CA ALA A 128 -7.28 16.26 -19.30
C ALA A 128 -8.51 15.82 -20.14
N GLY A 129 -8.71 14.52 -20.37
CA GLY A 129 -9.86 13.95 -21.08
C GLY A 129 -10.96 13.32 -20.19
N GLY A 130 -10.86 13.41 -18.85
CA GLY A 130 -11.82 12.85 -17.90
C GLY A 130 -11.20 11.88 -16.89
N THR A 131 -12.06 11.12 -16.20
CA THR A 131 -11.65 10.10 -15.22
C THR A 131 -11.06 8.89 -15.93
N LEU A 132 -9.80 8.59 -15.64
CA LEU A 132 -9.06 7.44 -16.16
C LEU A 132 -9.42 6.16 -15.40
N ALA A 133 -9.45 6.24 -14.07
CA ALA A 133 -9.75 5.14 -13.18
C ALA A 133 -10.42 5.63 -11.88
N ARG A 134 -11.16 4.73 -11.24
CA ARG A 134 -11.77 4.89 -9.91
C ARG A 134 -11.15 3.87 -8.97
N ILE A 135 -10.54 4.34 -7.90
CA ILE A 135 -9.90 3.51 -6.89
C ILE A 135 -10.78 3.52 -5.65
N TYR A 136 -11.37 2.36 -5.36
CA TYR A 136 -12.12 2.12 -4.14
C TYR A 136 -11.15 1.52 -3.13
N GLY A 137 -11.07 2.06 -1.92
CA GLY A 137 -10.12 1.59 -0.93
C GLY A 137 -10.65 1.61 0.48
N ILE A 138 -10.19 0.65 1.27
CA ILE A 138 -10.46 0.52 2.70
C ILE A 138 -9.21 -0.01 3.41
N SER A 139 -8.82 0.68 4.47
CA SER A 139 -7.71 0.24 5.34
C SER A 139 -8.20 -0.66 6.46
N HIS A 140 -7.31 -1.46 7.03
CA HIS A 140 -7.58 -2.13 8.30
C HIS A 140 -7.86 -1.10 9.39
N GLY A 141 -8.85 -1.36 10.25
CA GLY A 141 -9.12 -0.60 11.49
C GLY A 141 -8.42 -1.18 12.72
N ASP A 142 -8.49 -0.51 13.87
CA ASP A 142 -7.70 -0.85 15.07
C ASP A 142 -7.81 -2.33 15.48
N GLY A 143 -6.66 -2.99 15.62
CA GLY A 143 -6.56 -4.41 15.97
C GLY A 143 -6.55 -5.32 14.73
N ALA A 144 -6.41 -6.63 14.92
CA ALA A 144 -6.52 -7.57 13.81
C ALA A 144 -7.94 -7.48 13.23
N GLU A 145 -8.09 -6.90 12.04
CA GLU A 145 -9.38 -6.81 11.34
C GLU A 145 -9.94 -8.22 11.16
N LYS A 146 -11.16 -8.49 11.62
CA LYS A 146 -11.77 -9.83 11.53
C LYS A 146 -12.95 -9.87 10.57
N GLY A 147 -13.42 -8.71 10.13
CA GLY A 147 -14.50 -8.59 9.18
C GLY A 147 -14.05 -8.91 7.76
N ASN A 148 -15.00 -9.37 6.95
CA ASN A 148 -14.80 -9.47 5.51
C ASN A 148 -14.92 -8.07 4.89
N LEU A 149 -13.79 -7.37 4.74
CA LEU A 149 -13.75 -6.04 4.13
C LEU A 149 -14.14 -6.08 2.64
N ALA A 150 -13.88 -7.19 1.93
CA ALA A 150 -14.22 -7.33 0.52
C ALA A 150 -15.74 -7.18 0.28
N GLY A 151 -16.56 -7.70 1.19
CA GLY A 151 -18.02 -7.58 1.13
C GLY A 151 -18.57 -6.15 1.22
N GLN A 152 -17.75 -5.15 1.54
CA GLN A 152 -18.15 -3.74 1.57
C GLN A 152 -17.96 -3.03 0.21
N PHE A 153 -17.24 -3.64 -0.72
CA PHE A 153 -17.00 -3.03 -2.01
C PHE A 153 -18.28 -2.96 -2.83
N PRO A 154 -18.54 -1.83 -3.52
CA PRO A 154 -19.69 -1.72 -4.39
C PRO A 154 -19.52 -2.63 -5.61
N ALA A 155 -20.64 -3.06 -6.18
CA ALA A 155 -20.63 -3.68 -7.51
C ALA A 155 -19.94 -2.76 -8.52
N VAL A 156 -19.21 -3.36 -9.47
CA VAL A 156 -18.41 -2.62 -10.47
C VAL A 156 -19.31 -1.65 -11.25
N PRO A 157 -19.13 -0.33 -11.09
CA PRO A 157 -19.97 0.64 -11.79
C PRO A 157 -19.58 0.70 -13.27
N PRO A 158 -20.52 1.05 -14.16
CA PRO A 158 -20.18 1.33 -15.55
C PRO A 158 -19.24 2.55 -15.66
N GLY A 159 -18.37 2.53 -16.67
CA GLY A 159 -17.51 3.66 -17.03
C GLY A 159 -16.01 3.31 -17.05
N PRO A 160 -15.13 4.19 -16.51
CA PRO A 160 -13.68 3.97 -16.52
C PRO A 160 -13.30 2.77 -15.64
N LEU A 161 -12.03 2.34 -15.72
CA LEU A 161 -11.53 1.23 -14.91
C LEU A 161 -11.87 1.46 -13.42
N ALA A 162 -12.51 0.48 -12.79
CA ALA A 162 -12.71 0.46 -11.34
C ALA A 162 -11.73 -0.54 -10.72
N VAL A 163 -11.04 -0.13 -9.67
CA VAL A 163 -10.10 -0.96 -8.92
C VAL A 163 -10.52 -0.97 -7.46
N GLY A 164 -10.69 -2.16 -6.88
CA GLY A 164 -10.78 -2.34 -5.43
C GLY A 164 -9.40 -2.55 -4.83
N LEU A 165 -9.06 -1.78 -3.80
CA LEU A 165 -7.79 -1.82 -3.08
C LEU A 165 -8.06 -2.17 -1.61
N LEU A 166 -7.58 -3.32 -1.16
CA LEU A 166 -7.66 -3.79 0.22
C LEU A 166 -6.49 -4.72 0.51
N HIS A 167 -6.14 -4.85 1.78
CA HIS A 167 -5.23 -5.88 2.28
C HIS A 167 -6.08 -6.98 2.92
N ALA A 168 -6.05 -8.21 2.43
CA ALA A 168 -6.96 -9.27 2.88
C ALA A 168 -6.34 -10.67 2.73
N ASN A 169 -6.78 -11.61 3.56
CA ASN A 169 -6.36 -13.00 3.50
C ASN A 169 -7.41 -13.84 2.74
N LEU A 170 -7.03 -14.32 1.56
CA LEU A 170 -7.89 -15.12 0.69
C LEU A 170 -7.96 -16.57 1.18
N ASP A 171 -9.18 -17.09 1.38
CA ASP A 171 -9.50 -18.48 1.65
C ASP A 171 -8.73 -19.14 2.81
N LYS A 172 -8.47 -18.37 3.89
CA LYS A 172 -7.83 -18.84 5.15
C LYS A 172 -6.67 -19.80 4.90
N SER A 173 -5.56 -19.28 4.37
CA SER A 173 -4.35 -20.07 4.19
C SER A 173 -3.79 -20.58 5.54
N PRO A 174 -3.62 -21.90 5.74
CA PRO A 174 -3.04 -22.44 6.97
C PRO A 174 -1.64 -21.86 7.21
N GLY A 175 -1.43 -21.16 8.34
CA GLY A 175 -0.15 -20.56 8.71
C GLY A 175 -0.06 -19.04 8.56
N HIS A 176 -1.09 -18.39 8.01
CA HIS A 176 -1.23 -16.93 8.02
C HIS A 176 -2.14 -16.47 9.17
N GLU A 177 -1.90 -15.25 9.66
CA GLU A 177 -2.78 -14.63 10.65
C GLU A 177 -4.22 -14.50 10.09
N ASP A 178 -5.22 -14.76 10.94
CA ASP A 178 -6.64 -14.68 10.58
C ASP A 178 -7.08 -13.20 10.64
N TYR A 179 -6.66 -12.43 9.63
CA TYR A 179 -7.07 -11.04 9.42
C TYR A 179 -7.84 -10.88 8.11
N ALA A 180 -8.75 -9.90 8.08
CA ALA A 180 -9.60 -9.49 6.96
C ALA A 180 -9.92 -10.65 5.98
N PRO A 181 -10.58 -11.73 6.45
CA PRO A 181 -10.78 -12.91 5.63
C PRO A 181 -11.75 -12.62 4.49
N CYS A 182 -11.42 -13.05 3.28
CA CYS A 182 -12.31 -13.03 2.13
C CYS A 182 -12.22 -14.35 1.34
N SER A 183 -13.24 -14.59 0.52
CA SER A 183 -13.26 -15.67 -0.46
C SER A 183 -13.20 -15.13 -1.88
N LEU A 184 -12.86 -15.99 -2.86
CA LEU A 184 -12.92 -15.60 -4.27
C LEU A 184 -14.32 -15.12 -4.70
N ALA A 185 -15.38 -15.65 -4.08
CA ALA A 185 -16.75 -15.23 -4.36
C ALA A 185 -17.04 -13.80 -3.88
N ASP A 186 -16.34 -13.33 -2.84
CA ASP A 186 -16.47 -11.97 -2.34
C ASP A 186 -15.77 -10.93 -3.24
N LEU A 187 -14.92 -11.39 -4.16
CA LEU A 187 -14.17 -10.54 -5.11
C LEU A 187 -14.80 -10.50 -6.51
N ALA A 188 -15.92 -11.20 -6.71
CA ALA A 188 -16.56 -11.40 -8.01
C ALA A 188 -17.50 -10.26 -8.43
#